data_AF-A0ABD7CQE4-F1
#
_entry.id   AF-A0ABD7CQE4-F1
#
_cell.length_a   1.000
_cell.length_b   1.000
_cell.length_c   1.000
_cell.angle_alpha   90.00
_cell.angle_beta   90.00
_cell.angle_gamma   90.00
#
_symmetry.space_group_name_H-M   'P 1'
#
loop_
_entity.id
_entity.type
_entity.pdbx_description
1 polymer ?
#
loop_
_entity_poly.entity_id
_entity_poly.type
_entity_poly.pdbx_seq_one_letter_code
_entity_poly.pdbx_strand_id
1 'polypeptide(L)'
;MLLDKIIEDVDEIYYSGDFGPEGIIIANKLKMRYGDKLKFWRFSVEDYLKIISHKEISHTSKAKLDNIKNDELSFLIERIKEKGLAGYQEMLIEDYIKDIINMMIV
;
A
#
# COMPACT_ATOMS: atom_id res chain seq x y z
N MET A 1 -5.89 1.48 -18.81
CA MET A 1 -5.45 0.31 -18.01
C MET A 1 -6.59 -0.70 -17.94
N LEU A 2 -6.32 -1.97 -17.61
CA LEU A 2 -7.34 -2.99 -17.41
C LEU A 2 -8.40 -2.54 -16.39
N LEU A 3 -7.96 -1.98 -15.26
CA LEU A 3 -8.83 -1.50 -14.20
C LEU A 3 -9.87 -0.48 -14.68
N ASP A 4 -9.52 0.40 -15.63
CA ASP A 4 -10.47 1.37 -16.18
C ASP A 4 -11.61 0.74 -16.98
N LYS A 5 -11.39 -0.47 -17.50
CA LYS A 5 -12.38 -1.19 -18.30
C LYS A 5 -13.36 -1.97 -17.44
N ILE A 6 -13.01 -2.24 -16.18
CA ILE A 6 -13.79 -3.10 -15.28
C ILE A 6 -14.35 -2.36 -14.08
N ILE A 7 -13.92 -1.11 -13.83
CA ILE A 7 -14.27 -0.35 -12.62
C ILE A 7 -15.79 -0.12 -12.45
N GLU A 8 -16.54 -0.04 -13.55
CA GLU A 8 -18.00 0.12 -13.50
C GLU A 8 -18.73 -1.18 -13.13
N ASP A 9 -18.10 -2.33 -13.38
CA ASP A 9 -18.68 -3.66 -13.16
C ASP A 9 -18.21 -4.31 -11.84
N VAL A 10 -17.46 -3.57 -11.01
CA VAL A 10 -17.00 -4.03 -9.69
C VAL A 10 -17.36 -3.01 -8.62
N ASP A 11 -17.73 -3.52 -7.45
CA ASP A 11 -18.06 -2.68 -6.29
C ASP A 11 -16.81 -2.04 -5.69
N GLU A 12 -15.77 -2.86 -5.45
CA GLU A 12 -14.53 -2.45 -4.80
C GLU A 12 -13.30 -3.09 -5.45
N ILE A 13 -12.18 -2.37 -5.37
CA ILE A 13 -10.85 -2.83 -5.74
C ILE A 13 -9.99 -2.80 -4.48
N TYR A 14 -9.46 -3.96 -4.12
CA TYR A 14 -8.50 -4.09 -3.03
C TYR A 14 -7.08 -4.01 -3.61
N TYR A 15 -6.29 -3.06 -3.12
CA TYR A 15 -4.91 -2.84 -3.55
C TYR A 15 -3.93 -3.01 -2.39
N SER A 16 -2.84 -3.73 -2.65
CA SER A 16 -1.67 -3.80 -1.79
C SER A 16 -0.39 -3.59 -2.60
N GLY A 17 0.72 -3.33 -1.93
CA GLY A 17 1.99 -3.00 -2.58
C GLY A 17 3.18 -3.07 -1.63
N ASP A 18 4.36 -2.81 -2.17
CA ASP A 18 5.59 -2.68 -1.38
C ASP A 18 5.58 -1.41 -0.51
N PHE A 19 6.23 -1.52 0.64
CA PHE A 19 6.42 -0.42 1.58
C PHE A 19 7.73 0.30 1.28
N GLY A 20 7.68 1.16 0.28
CA GLY A 20 8.77 2.02 -0.12
C GLY A 20 8.25 3.19 -0.96
N PRO A 21 9.11 4.13 -1.34
CA PRO A 21 8.65 5.33 -2.04
C PRO A 21 7.88 5.03 -3.32
N GLU A 22 8.37 4.10 -4.12
CA GLU A 22 7.74 3.67 -5.37
C GLU A 22 6.37 3.03 -5.16
N GLY A 23 6.26 2.11 -4.18
CA GLY A 23 4.99 1.44 -3.85
C GLY A 23 3.94 2.44 -3.34
N ILE A 24 4.33 3.35 -2.45
CA ILE A 24 3.44 4.42 -1.97
C ILE A 24 2.99 5.36 -3.10
N ILE A 25 3.88 5.69 -4.05
CA ILE A 25 3.52 6.53 -5.20
C ILE A 25 2.48 5.83 -6.07
N ILE A 26 2.62 4.52 -6.30
CA ILE A 26 1.64 3.74 -7.05
C ILE A 26 0.31 3.69 -6.29
N ALA A 27 0.34 3.38 -5.00
CA ALA A 27 -0.81 3.37 -4.11
C ALA A 27 -1.59 4.70 -4.17
N ASN A 28 -0.88 5.82 -4.04
CA ASN A 28 -1.46 7.15 -4.10
C ASN A 28 -2.08 7.45 -5.48
N LYS A 29 -1.38 7.12 -6.58
CA LYS A 29 -1.90 7.33 -7.93
C LYS A 29 -3.18 6.54 -8.20
N LEU A 30 -3.23 5.29 -7.74
CA LEU A 30 -4.41 4.44 -7.88
C LEU A 30 -5.56 4.97 -7.02
N LYS A 31 -5.29 5.38 -5.78
CA LYS A 31 -6.31 5.99 -4.90
C LYS A 31 -6.86 7.29 -5.48
N MET A 32 -6.02 8.17 -6.01
CA MET A 32 -6.46 9.40 -6.70
C MET A 32 -7.34 9.11 -7.93
N ARG A 33 -7.10 7.99 -8.61
CA ARG A 33 -7.82 7.62 -9.83
C ARG A 33 -9.16 6.96 -9.55
N TYR A 34 -9.22 6.09 -8.55
CA TYR A 34 -10.39 5.24 -8.27
C TYR A 34 -11.17 5.66 -7.01
N GLY A 35 -10.66 6.64 -6.25
CA GLY A 35 -11.33 7.21 -5.09
C GLY A 35 -11.74 6.15 -4.07
N ASP A 36 -13.00 6.23 -3.62
CA ASP A 36 -13.55 5.36 -2.59
C ASP A 36 -13.72 3.91 -3.03
N LYS A 37 -13.79 3.63 -4.34
CA LYS A 37 -13.82 2.26 -4.88
C LYS A 37 -12.51 1.51 -4.62
N LEU A 38 -11.40 2.21 -4.41
CA LEU A 38 -10.13 1.57 -4.06
C LEU A 38 -9.93 1.55 -2.54
N LYS A 39 -9.83 0.34 -2.01
CA LYS A 39 -9.50 0.05 -0.61
C LYS A 39 -8.05 -0.45 -0.53
N PHE A 40 -7.32 0.08 0.44
CA PHE A 40 -6.01 -0.46 0.78
C PHE A 40 -6.17 -1.78 1.53
N TRP A 41 -5.45 -2.82 1.10
CA TRP A 41 -5.47 -4.14 1.68
C TRP A 41 -4.10 -4.49 2.24
N ARG A 42 -4.01 -4.75 3.54
CA ARG A 42 -2.73 -4.98 4.26
C ARG A 42 -1.66 -3.94 3.92
N PHE A 43 -2.05 -2.66 3.94
CA PHE A 43 -1.19 -1.53 3.59
C PHE A 43 -1.25 -0.46 4.68
N SER A 44 -1.22 -0.90 5.93
CA SER A 44 -1.23 -0.07 7.13
C SER A 44 0.17 0.11 7.73
N VAL A 45 0.28 0.94 8.76
CA VAL A 45 1.52 1.08 9.55
C VAL A 45 1.85 -0.24 10.25
N GLU A 46 0.85 -0.95 10.74
CA GLU A 46 1.00 -2.22 11.44
C GLU A 46 1.55 -3.29 10.51
N ASP A 47 1.03 -3.37 9.28
CA ASP A 47 1.53 -4.28 8.25
C ASP A 47 2.98 -3.95 7.90
N TYR A 48 3.32 -2.67 7.74
CA TYR A 48 4.69 -2.23 7.47
C TYR A 48 5.67 -2.66 8.57
N LEU A 49 5.33 -2.37 9.83
CA LEU A 49 6.19 -2.69 10.97
C LEU A 49 6.43 -4.19 11.10
N LYS A 50 5.46 -5.01 10.70
CA LYS A 50 5.57 -6.47 10.70
C LYS A 50 6.59 -6.98 9.69
N ILE A 51 6.74 -6.32 8.54
CA ILE A 51 7.50 -6.85 7.39
C ILE A 51 8.73 -6.01 6.99
N ILE A 52 9.09 -5.04 7.82
CA ILE A 52 10.22 -4.16 7.56
C ILE A 52 11.50 -4.96 7.31
N SER A 53 12.22 -4.63 6.24
CA SER A 53 13.47 -5.29 5.86
C SER A 53 14.68 -4.50 6.34
N HIS A 54 15.89 -5.00 6.04
CA HIS A 54 17.14 -4.27 6.25
C HIS A 54 17.53 -3.34 5.08
N LYS A 55 16.71 -3.25 4.02
CA LYS A 55 17.02 -2.42 2.86
C LYS A 55 16.77 -0.95 3.15
N GLU A 56 17.83 -0.16 3.11
CA GLU A 56 17.76 1.29 3.28
C GLU A 56 17.08 2.00 2.11
N ILE A 57 16.32 3.04 2.44
CA ILE A 57 15.72 3.97 1.50
C ILE A 57 16.59 5.23 1.46
N SER A 58 17.12 5.55 0.28
CA SER A 58 17.93 6.75 0.07
C SER A 58 17.14 8.02 0.41
N HIS A 59 17.88 9.08 0.78
CA HIS A 59 17.29 10.39 1.00
C HIS A 59 16.53 10.90 -0.24
N THR A 60 17.09 10.71 -1.43
CA THR A 60 16.47 11.10 -2.70
C THR A 60 15.15 10.38 -2.96
N SER A 61 15.05 9.09 -2.60
CA SER A 61 13.80 8.35 -2.73
C SER A 61 12.78 8.76 -1.67
N LYS A 62 13.19 9.02 -0.43
CA LYS A 62 12.29 9.55 0.63
C LYS A 62 11.67 10.89 0.25
N ALA A 63 12.44 11.79 -0.36
CA ALA A 63 11.96 13.11 -0.78
C ALA A 63 10.80 13.04 -1.81
N LYS A 64 10.67 11.93 -2.56
CA LYS A 64 9.54 11.74 -3.49
C LYS A 64 8.19 11.71 -2.76
N LEU A 65 8.18 11.38 -1.47
CA LEU A 65 6.97 11.26 -0.67
C LEU A 65 6.46 12.61 -0.14
N ASP A 66 7.28 13.66 -0.16
CA ASP A 66 6.97 14.96 0.47
C ASP A 66 5.76 15.68 -0.17
N ASN A 67 5.44 15.35 -1.42
CA ASN A 67 4.34 15.96 -2.16
C ASN A 67 3.02 15.18 -2.07
N ILE A 68 2.98 14.04 -1.38
CA ILE A 68 1.76 13.24 -1.25
C ILE A 68 0.90 13.81 -0.12
N LYS A 69 -0.30 14.29 -0.47
CA LYS A 69 -1.29 14.90 0.45
C LYS A 69 -2.47 13.98 0.75
N ASN A 70 -2.23 12.68 0.77
CA ASN A 70 -3.28 11.69 1.01
C ASN A 70 -3.31 11.34 2.49
N ASP A 71 -4.39 11.70 3.17
CA ASP A 71 -4.54 11.52 4.61
C ASP A 71 -4.48 10.04 5.03
N GLU A 72 -5.03 9.12 4.23
CA GLU A 72 -4.96 7.67 4.50
C GLU A 72 -3.52 7.12 4.46
N LEU A 73 -2.64 7.75 3.68
CA LEU A 73 -1.23 7.34 3.54
C LEU A 73 -0.28 8.14 4.45
N SER A 74 -0.74 9.22 5.06
CA SER A 74 0.11 10.17 5.79
C SER A 74 0.92 9.51 6.90
N PHE A 75 0.26 8.73 7.77
CA PHE A 75 0.91 8.00 8.86
C PHE A 75 1.88 6.93 8.36
N LEU A 76 1.52 6.24 7.27
CA LEU A 76 2.40 5.23 6.68
C LEU A 76 3.66 5.86 6.10
N ILE A 77 3.51 6.97 5.37
CA ILE A 77 4.61 7.75 4.82
C ILE A 77 5.54 8.24 5.92
N GLU A 78 4.98 8.82 7.00
CA GLU A 78 5.77 9.30 8.13
C GLU A 78 6.59 8.16 8.74
N ARG A 79 5.96 7.01 8.99
CA ARG A 79 6.64 5.86 9.58
C ARG A 79 7.72 5.27 8.67
N ILE A 80 7.49 5.20 7.36
CA ILE A 80 8.51 4.77 6.38
C ILE A 80 9.69 5.76 6.37
N LYS A 81 9.43 7.07 6.44
CA LYS A 81 10.49 8.09 6.47
C LYS A 81 11.29 8.04 7.77
N GLU A 82 10.62 7.82 8.91
CA GLU A 82 11.23 7.67 10.25
C GLU A 82 12.17 6.47 10.29
N LYS A 83 11.69 5.29 9.87
CA LYS A 83 12.51 4.07 9.87
C LYS A 83 13.58 4.09 8.78
N GLY A 84 13.27 4.68 7.62
CA GLY A 84 14.19 4.74 6.49
C GLY A 84 14.49 3.40 5.84
N LEU A 85 13.63 2.39 6.04
CA LEU A 85 13.81 1.03 5.54
C LEU A 85 12.60 0.60 4.70
N ALA A 86 12.85 -0.16 3.63
CA ALA A 86 11.78 -0.71 2.81
C ALA A 86 11.15 -1.96 3.47
N GLY A 87 9.88 -2.21 3.21
CA GLY A 87 9.20 -3.49 3.50
C GLY A 87 8.70 -4.11 2.20
N TYR A 88 8.79 -5.43 2.10
CA TYR A 88 8.44 -6.17 0.89
C TYR A 88 7.10 -6.87 1.03
N GLN A 89 6.21 -6.67 0.07
CA GLN A 89 4.82 -7.12 0.15
C GLN A 89 4.70 -8.65 0.31
N GLU A 90 5.59 -9.44 -0.30
CA GLU A 90 5.54 -10.91 -0.25
C GLU A 90 5.64 -11.49 1.17
N MET A 91 6.16 -10.72 2.12
CA MET A 91 6.24 -11.13 3.52
C MET A 91 4.86 -11.18 4.20
N LEU A 92 3.81 -10.66 3.55
CA LEU A 92 2.41 -10.71 4.01
C LEU A 92 1.61 -11.88 3.38
N ILE A 93 2.23 -12.78 2.60
CA ILE A 93 1.52 -13.87 1.91
C ILE A 93 0.63 -14.69 2.85
N GLU A 94 1.11 -15.05 4.03
CA GLU A 94 0.31 -15.79 5.00
C GLU A 94 -0.91 -15.01 5.50
N ASP A 95 -0.81 -13.69 5.62
CA ASP A 95 -1.90 -12.82 6.07
C ASP A 95 -2.95 -12.64 4.97
N TYR A 96 -2.53 -12.53 3.71
CA TYR A 96 -3.44 -12.51 2.56
C TYR A 96 -4.22 -13.82 2.44
N ILE A 97 -3.54 -14.97 2.61
CA ILE A 97 -4.21 -16.27 2.57
C ILE A 97 -5.25 -16.36 3.68
N LYS A 98 -4.92 -15.93 4.91
CA LYS A 98 -5.86 -15.89 6.03
C LYS A 98 -7.06 -14.99 5.74
N ASP A 99 -6.85 -13.80 5.19
CA ASP A 99 -7.93 -12.88 4.82
C ASP A 99 -8.88 -13.51 3.80
N ILE A 100 -8.34 -14.07 2.71
CA ILE A 100 -9.13 -14.70 1.66
C ILE A 100 -9.94 -15.87 2.21
N ILE A 101 -9.31 -16.76 2.99
CA ILE A 101 -10.01 -17.90 3.61
C ILE A 101 -11.14 -17.40 4.51
N ASN A 102 -10.88 -16.37 5.32
CA ASN A 102 -11.90 -15.81 6.21
C ASN A 102 -13.06 -15.17 5.44
N MET A 103 -12.79 -14.55 4.27
CA MET A 103 -13.84 -14.00 3.39
C MET A 103 -14.69 -15.08 2.71
N MET A 104 -14.13 -16.27 2.45
CA MET A 104 -14.83 -17.38 1.80
C MET A 104 -15.73 -18.20 2.73
N ILE A 105 -15.54 -18.07 4.05
CA ILE A 105 -16.29 -18.83 5.07
C ILE A 105 -17.53 -18.06 5.56
N VAL A 106 -17.74 -16.83 5.06
CA VAL A 106 -18.94 -16.01 5.31
C VAL A 106 -20.01 -16.29 4.27
#